data_AF-A0AAU7DI45-F1
#
_entry.id   AF-A0AAU7DI45-F1
#
_cell.length_a   1.000
_cell.length_b   1.000
_cell.length_c   1.000
_cell.angle_alpha   90.00
_cell.angle_beta   90.00
_cell.angle_gamma   90.00
#
_symmetry.space_group_name_H-M   'P 1'
#
loop_
_entity.id
_entity.type
_entity.pdbx_description
1 polymer ?
#
loop_
_entity_poly.entity_id
_entity_poly.type
_entity_poly.pdbx_seq_one_letter_code
_entity_poly.pdbx_strand_id
1 'polypeptide(L)'
;MSLTDQLTDHLAKLTYIGLLDNRRSKMNVDSGYGHKQVNLVQYRRVDGRWQFIRVVRKNGKPDPRLVLIDGEPASSKGGHFYLAWREQGNLKRQAVGSSPREALNAWHVKMGILAGDVEPEPEPETVESKTIDTAIVEYLRDVKATKSAATYKAYKRDLAWFREHRGKHLVSRLDRSDVMSLFAAGREEGLDQKTINKRVVVMLTAMRGAGAEIKLRKGDWPKTTDKQIEVYTPDELRRFFAACTADKRVLFQTFLLTGFRSEEIATLTWSDINYTTGKISVSAKLQWEFTPKSYEIRSVEVPSALLATLKARKRKSTSLLVFPAPKHPTRPDYGGNGVDAHMLEACKEIAFRAGLNCGKCEGTYTVKRSARKKEKLPYSCGTSPRCHHWNRHRWRHTFASNMLPVLGLKKLQLVLGHKDISTTQKYLHLVGENEVREKVEHSFLAAFV
;
A
#
# COMPACT_ATOMS: atom_id res chain seq x y z
N MET A 1 -55.89 -5.43 57.17
CA MET A 1 -55.79 -5.01 55.75
C MET A 1 -54.59 -5.69 55.13
N SER A 2 -54.67 -6.71 54.29
CA SER A 2 -55.69 -7.73 53.99
C SER A 2 -54.88 -9.04 53.85
N LEU A 3 -55.22 -10.21 54.41
CA LEU A 3 -56.50 -10.85 54.72
C LEU A 3 -57.46 -10.83 53.52
N THR A 4 -57.07 -11.63 52.53
CA THR A 4 -57.90 -12.69 51.95
C THR A 4 -56.90 -13.77 51.50
N ASP A 5 -56.50 -14.65 52.40
CA ASP A 5 -57.15 -15.94 52.66
C ASP A 5 -56.80 -16.95 51.56
N GLN A 6 -55.87 -17.86 51.84
CA GLN A 6 -56.21 -19.10 52.57
C GLN A 6 -57.31 -19.87 51.82
N LEU A 7 -56.86 -20.76 50.94
CA LEU A 7 -57.48 -22.06 50.80
C LEU A 7 -56.35 -23.08 50.60
N THR A 8 -56.03 -23.73 51.72
CA THR A 8 -55.76 -25.17 51.86
C THR A 8 -54.47 -25.70 51.22
N ASP A 9 -53.43 -26.06 51.97
CA ASP A 9 -53.40 -26.93 53.15
C ASP A 9 -54.12 -28.27 52.94
N HIS A 10 -53.45 -29.15 52.20
CA HIS A 10 -53.58 -30.60 52.15
C HIS A 10 -52.48 -31.06 51.17
N LEU A 11 -51.33 -31.63 51.54
CA LEU A 11 -51.03 -32.60 52.58
C LEU A 11 -49.50 -32.61 52.76
N ALA A 12 -49.01 -32.01 53.83
CA ALA A 12 -47.80 -32.50 54.49
C ALA A 12 -48.24 -33.58 55.47
N LYS A 13 -48.17 -34.86 55.07
CA LYS A 13 -48.17 -36.02 55.98
C LYS A 13 -47.85 -37.28 55.20
N LEU A 14 -46.88 -38.03 55.73
CA LEU A 14 -46.32 -39.33 55.35
C LEU A 14 -44.90 -39.21 54.76
N THR A 15 -43.81 -39.62 55.41
CA THR A 15 -43.57 -40.05 56.79
C THR A 15 -42.06 -40.01 56.96
N TYR A 16 -41.57 -39.47 58.08
CA TYR A 16 -40.22 -39.72 58.56
C TYR A 16 -40.19 -41.11 59.22
N ILE A 17 -39.02 -41.77 59.20
CA ILE A 17 -38.65 -43.06 59.84
C ILE A 17 -38.75 -44.29 58.93
N GLY A 18 -37.58 -44.85 58.59
CA GLY A 18 -37.47 -46.17 57.97
C GLY A 18 -36.12 -46.49 57.35
N LEU A 19 -35.08 -46.53 58.18
CA LEU A 19 -33.93 -47.44 58.12
C LEU A 19 -33.10 -47.55 56.82
N LEU A 20 -31.83 -47.15 56.98
CA LEU A 20 -30.63 -47.85 56.51
C LEU A 20 -30.90 -49.18 55.77
N ASP A 21 -30.58 -49.22 54.47
CA ASP A 21 -29.80 -50.36 54.00
C ASP A 21 -28.92 -50.05 52.79
N ASN A 22 -27.82 -50.78 52.78
CA ASN A 22 -26.57 -50.59 52.12
C ASN A 22 -26.63 -51.19 50.71
N ARG A 23 -26.60 -50.40 49.63
CA ARG A 23 -26.15 -50.87 48.31
C ARG A 23 -25.38 -49.80 47.54
N ARG A 24 -24.06 -49.99 47.51
CA ARG A 24 -23.14 -49.46 46.50
C ARG A 24 -23.73 -49.58 45.08
N SER A 25 -24.18 -48.48 44.48
CA SER A 25 -24.36 -48.40 43.04
C SER A 25 -23.04 -47.95 42.43
N LYS A 26 -22.31 -48.90 41.85
CA LYS A 26 -21.09 -48.66 41.07
C LYS A 26 -21.41 -47.65 39.97
N MET A 27 -20.68 -46.54 39.92
CA MET A 27 -20.57 -45.75 38.69
C MET A 27 -20.09 -46.69 37.60
N ASN A 28 -20.97 -46.97 36.62
CA ASN A 28 -20.66 -47.86 35.53
C ASN A 28 -19.68 -47.14 34.60
N VAL A 29 -18.39 -47.43 34.75
CA VAL A 29 -17.34 -47.00 33.82
C VAL A 29 -17.46 -47.91 32.61
N ASP A 30 -18.26 -47.49 31.65
CA ASP A 30 -18.53 -48.25 30.43
C ASP A 30 -17.23 -48.41 29.62
N SER A 31 -16.72 -49.64 29.58
CA SER A 31 -15.52 -50.06 28.89
C SER A 31 -15.88 -50.56 27.49
N GLY A 32 -16.03 -49.67 26.52
CA GLY A 32 -16.30 -50.11 25.15
C GLY A 32 -16.24 -49.00 24.10
N TYR A 33 -15.18 -49.00 23.28
CA TYR A 33 -15.17 -48.30 21.99
C TYR A 33 -16.06 -49.06 21.01
N GLY A 34 -17.36 -48.75 20.96
CA GLY A 34 -18.28 -49.33 20.00
C GLY A 34 -18.05 -48.80 18.57
N HIS A 35 -18.34 -49.63 17.56
CA HIS A 35 -18.03 -49.44 16.13
C HIS A 35 -18.65 -48.20 15.43
N LYS A 36 -19.41 -47.34 16.13
CA LYS A 36 -19.98 -46.09 15.60
C LYS A 36 -19.94 -44.91 16.61
N GLN A 37 -18.94 -44.87 17.49
CA GLN A 37 -18.87 -43.83 18.53
C GLN A 37 -17.95 -42.65 18.14
N VAL A 38 -18.51 -41.44 18.06
CA VAL A 38 -17.73 -40.20 18.14
C VAL A 38 -17.49 -39.88 19.62
N ASN A 39 -16.24 -39.71 20.01
CA ASN A 39 -15.85 -39.28 21.34
C ASN A 39 -15.38 -37.83 21.32
N LEU A 40 -15.60 -37.13 22.43
CA LEU A 40 -15.01 -35.82 22.65
C LEU A 40 -13.84 -35.96 23.62
N VAL A 41 -12.67 -35.46 23.23
CA VAL A 41 -11.46 -35.45 24.05
C VAL A 41 -10.89 -34.04 24.09
N GLN A 42 -10.12 -33.71 25.12
CA GLN A 42 -9.44 -32.43 25.25
C GLN A 42 -7.93 -32.63 25.28
N TYR A 43 -7.22 -31.98 24.38
CA TYR A 43 -5.76 -31.90 24.41
C TYR A 43 -5.33 -30.77 25.35
N ARG A 44 -4.67 -31.13 26.45
CA ARG A 44 -4.25 -30.17 27.47
C ARG A 44 -2.97 -30.63 28.16
N ARG A 45 -2.36 -29.71 28.91
CA ARG A 45 -1.21 -30.00 29.76
C ARG A 45 -1.70 -30.50 31.13
N VAL A 46 -1.20 -31.66 31.55
CA VAL A 46 -1.37 -32.25 32.89
C VAL A 46 0.01 -32.75 33.31
N ASP A 47 0.47 -32.39 34.50
CA ASP A 47 1.80 -32.71 35.03
C ASP A 47 2.96 -32.43 34.07
N GLY A 48 2.89 -31.26 33.43
CA GLY A 48 3.93 -30.78 32.52
C GLY A 48 3.93 -31.42 31.13
N ARG A 49 3.13 -32.46 30.87
CA ARG A 49 3.05 -33.15 29.57
C ARG A 49 1.73 -32.85 28.85
N TRP A 50 1.80 -32.72 27.52
CA TRP A 50 0.61 -32.58 26.69
C TRP A 50 0.02 -33.95 26.37
N GLN A 51 -1.25 -34.14 26.68
CA GLN A 51 -1.95 -35.40 26.45
C GLN A 51 -3.43 -35.20 26.17
N PHE A 52 -4.05 -36.20 25.54
CA PHE A 52 -5.49 -36.22 25.29
C PHE A 52 -6.21 -36.78 26.52
N ILE A 53 -7.01 -35.92 27.14
CA ILE A 53 -7.83 -36.23 28.30
C ILE A 53 -9.28 -36.47 27.84
N ARG A 54 -9.95 -37.47 28.43
CA ARG A 54 -11.35 -37.76 28.11
C ARG A 54 -12.27 -36.69 28.68
N VAL A 55 -13.29 -36.31 27.91
CA VAL A 55 -14.40 -35.49 28.41
C VAL A 55 -15.35 -36.36 29.23
N VAL A 56 -15.85 -35.85 30.35
CA VAL A 56 -16.84 -36.55 31.19
C VAL A 56 -18.10 -36.81 30.38
N ARG A 57 -18.74 -37.97 30.57
CA ARG A 57 -20.04 -38.28 29.96
C ARG A 57 -21.13 -38.32 31.04
N LYS A 58 -22.29 -37.76 30.72
CA LYS A 58 -23.52 -37.84 31.53
C LYS A 58 -24.65 -38.34 30.64
N ASN A 59 -25.33 -39.41 31.06
CA ASN A 59 -26.43 -40.02 30.32
C ASN A 59 -26.07 -40.30 28.84
N GLY A 60 -24.87 -40.84 28.60
CA GLY A 60 -24.37 -41.16 27.27
C GLY A 60 -23.87 -39.96 26.44
N LYS A 61 -24.09 -38.71 26.87
CA LYS A 61 -23.65 -37.49 26.16
C LYS A 61 -22.38 -36.90 26.79
N PRO A 62 -21.45 -36.33 26.00
CA PRO A 62 -20.30 -35.62 26.57
C PRO A 62 -20.75 -34.33 27.28
N ASP A 63 -20.14 -34.02 28.42
CA ASP A 63 -20.25 -32.75 29.15
C ASP A 63 -18.92 -32.00 29.05
N PRO A 64 -18.71 -31.14 28.03
CA PRO A 64 -17.40 -30.54 27.74
C PRO A 64 -16.96 -29.49 28.75
N ARG A 65 -17.75 -29.25 29.80
CA ARG A 65 -17.36 -28.40 30.94
C ARG A 65 -16.40 -29.14 31.88
N LEU A 66 -16.34 -30.47 31.78
CA LEU A 66 -15.57 -31.34 32.66
C LEU A 66 -14.75 -32.35 31.86
N VAL A 67 -13.52 -32.59 32.32
CA VAL A 67 -12.62 -33.62 31.81
C VAL A 67 -12.20 -34.56 32.94
N LEU A 68 -11.77 -35.78 32.61
CA LEU A 68 -11.35 -36.78 33.59
C LEU A 68 -9.83 -36.75 33.76
N ILE A 69 -9.34 -36.18 34.86
CA ILE A 69 -7.91 -36.19 35.22
C ILE A 69 -7.75 -37.22 36.35
N ASP A 70 -6.91 -38.24 36.14
CA ASP A 70 -6.70 -39.35 37.09
C ASP A 70 -7.98 -40.05 37.55
N GLY A 71 -9.00 -40.07 36.67
CA GLY A 71 -10.32 -40.66 36.96
C GLY A 71 -11.32 -39.71 37.59
N GLU A 72 -10.90 -38.51 38.02
CA GLU A 72 -11.75 -37.53 38.70
C GLU A 72 -12.20 -36.39 37.76
N PRO A 73 -13.46 -35.90 37.88
CA PRO A 73 -13.94 -34.75 37.12
C PRO A 73 -13.21 -33.45 37.49
N ALA A 74 -12.55 -32.83 36.51
CA ALA A 74 -11.87 -31.55 36.63
C ALA A 74 -12.37 -30.53 35.60
N SER A 75 -12.14 -29.24 35.85
CA SER A 75 -12.53 -28.16 34.93
C SER A 75 -11.84 -28.31 33.58
N SER A 76 -12.60 -28.13 32.49
CA SER A 76 -12.07 -28.15 31.12
C SER A 76 -11.36 -26.85 30.68
N LYS A 77 -11.05 -25.93 31.60
CA LYS A 77 -10.26 -24.72 31.28
C LYS A 77 -8.82 -25.10 30.89
N GLY A 78 -8.30 -24.44 29.84
CA GLY A 78 -6.89 -24.51 29.47
C GLY A 78 -6.50 -25.59 28.45
N GLY A 79 -7.40 -26.00 27.56
CA GLY A 79 -7.12 -26.98 26.50
C GLY A 79 -7.95 -26.79 25.22
N HIS A 80 -7.64 -27.58 24.19
CA HIS A 80 -8.37 -27.60 22.92
C HIS A 80 -9.13 -28.92 22.77
N PHE A 81 -10.39 -28.85 22.34
CA PHE A 81 -11.22 -30.02 22.10
C PHE A 81 -10.99 -30.63 20.73
N TYR A 82 -11.12 -31.95 20.68
CA TYR A 82 -11.06 -32.74 19.47
C TYR A 82 -12.19 -33.77 19.48
N LEU A 83 -12.77 -33.99 18.31
CA LEU A 83 -13.55 -35.19 18.04
C LEU A 83 -12.61 -36.34 17.74
N ALA A 84 -12.89 -37.53 18.28
CA ALA A 84 -12.13 -38.74 18.06
C ALA A 84 -13.07 -39.89 17.70
N TRP A 85 -12.91 -40.45 16.50
CA TRP A 85 -13.72 -41.57 16.01
C TRP A 85 -12.84 -42.54 15.24
N ARG A 86 -13.33 -43.76 15.02
CA ARG A 86 -12.67 -44.73 14.14
C ARG A 86 -13.38 -44.77 12.79
N GLU A 87 -12.59 -44.74 11.73
CA GLU A 87 -13.03 -44.82 10.35
C GLU A 87 -12.11 -45.79 9.63
N GLN A 88 -12.67 -46.85 9.02
CA GLN A 88 -11.89 -47.93 8.38
C GLN A 88 -10.76 -48.47 9.28
N GLY A 89 -11.03 -48.64 10.57
CA GLY A 89 -10.06 -49.11 11.56
C GLY A 89 -9.08 -48.06 12.08
N ASN A 90 -8.92 -46.91 11.40
CA ASN A 90 -7.99 -45.85 11.79
C ASN A 90 -8.63 -44.86 12.77
N LEU A 91 -7.89 -44.48 13.81
CA LEU A 91 -8.32 -43.42 14.73
C LEU A 91 -8.13 -42.06 14.06
N LYS A 92 -9.23 -41.40 13.75
CA LYS A 92 -9.26 -40.03 13.25
C LYS A 92 -9.48 -39.06 14.41
N ARG A 93 -8.84 -37.90 14.33
CA ARG A 93 -9.05 -36.79 15.26
C ARG A 93 -9.24 -35.49 14.48
N GLN A 94 -10.21 -34.67 14.88
CA GLN A 94 -10.48 -33.37 14.28
C GLN A 94 -10.55 -32.31 15.38
N ALA A 95 -9.80 -31.21 15.24
CA ALA A 95 -9.84 -30.10 16.18
C ALA A 95 -11.17 -29.35 16.06
N VAL A 96 -11.79 -29.01 17.20
CA VAL A 96 -13.11 -28.33 17.24
C VAL A 96 -13.12 -27.08 18.14
N GLY A 97 -11.93 -26.51 18.41
CA GLY A 97 -11.77 -25.27 19.16
C GLY A 97 -11.60 -25.47 20.66
N SER A 98 -11.71 -24.39 21.45
CA SER A 98 -11.53 -24.41 22.91
C SER A 98 -12.81 -24.14 23.69
N SER A 99 -13.92 -23.85 23.01
CA SER A 99 -15.22 -23.57 23.64
C SER A 99 -15.99 -24.87 23.92
N PRO A 100 -16.45 -25.09 25.17
CA PRO A 100 -17.32 -26.24 25.49
C PRO A 100 -18.59 -26.31 24.64
N ARG A 101 -19.16 -25.15 24.28
CA ARG A 101 -20.38 -25.07 23.46
C ARG A 101 -20.11 -25.48 22.02
N GLU A 102 -19.04 -24.97 21.42
CA GLU A 102 -18.62 -25.33 20.05
C GLU A 102 -18.28 -26.82 19.96
N ALA A 103 -17.55 -27.33 20.95
CA ALA A 103 -17.17 -28.73 21.03
C ALA A 103 -18.39 -29.67 21.11
N LEU A 104 -19.41 -29.31 21.90
CA LEU A 104 -20.66 -30.06 21.97
C LEU A 104 -21.44 -29.99 20.64
N ASN A 105 -21.49 -28.82 20.01
CA ASN A 105 -22.17 -28.65 18.73
C ASN A 105 -21.51 -29.48 17.63
N ALA A 106 -20.18 -29.43 17.53
CA ALA A 106 -19.41 -30.22 16.57
C ALA A 106 -19.59 -31.73 16.80
N TRP A 107 -19.72 -32.17 18.05
CA TRP A 107 -20.04 -33.55 18.37
C TRP A 107 -21.43 -33.96 17.84
N HIS A 108 -22.47 -33.15 18.04
CA HIS A 108 -23.80 -33.42 17.48
C HIS A 108 -23.79 -33.49 15.95
N VAL A 109 -23.14 -32.53 15.29
CA VAL A 109 -23.03 -32.50 13.82
C VAL A 109 -22.32 -33.75 13.31
N LYS A 110 -21.17 -34.13 13.91
CA LYS A 110 -20.44 -35.32 13.47
C LYS A 110 -21.20 -36.62 13.72
N MET A 111 -21.96 -36.70 14.82
CA MET A 111 -22.88 -37.81 15.06
C MET A 111 -23.95 -37.90 13.96
N GLY A 112 -24.55 -36.77 13.57
CA GLY A 112 -25.51 -36.70 12.46
C GLY A 112 -24.90 -37.12 11.11
N ILE A 113 -23.67 -36.68 10.81
CA ILE A 113 -22.94 -37.07 9.59
C ILE A 113 -22.69 -38.58 9.55
N LEU A 114 -22.23 -39.18 10.65
CA LEU A 114 -21.99 -40.63 10.70
C LEU A 114 -23.28 -41.47 10.74
N ALA A 115 -24.39 -40.89 11.17
CA ALA A 115 -25.72 -41.51 11.10
C ALA A 115 -26.34 -41.41 9.70
N GLY A 116 -25.84 -40.51 8.85
CA GLY A 116 -26.41 -40.21 7.53
C GLY A 116 -27.54 -39.17 7.56
N ASP A 117 -27.78 -38.53 8.71
CA ASP A 117 -28.83 -37.52 8.91
C ASP A 117 -28.42 -36.11 8.44
N VAL A 118 -27.11 -35.88 8.27
CA VAL A 118 -26.53 -34.59 7.91
C VAL A 118 -25.48 -34.82 6.83
N GLU A 119 -25.60 -34.13 5.69
CA GLU A 119 -24.55 -34.14 4.67
C GLU A 119 -23.29 -33.44 5.22
N PRO A 120 -22.08 -34.01 5.02
CA PRO A 120 -20.85 -33.36 5.45
C PRO A 120 -20.68 -32.03 4.70
N GLU A 121 -20.37 -30.96 5.43
CA GLU A 121 -19.83 -29.76 4.79
C GLU A 121 -18.57 -30.14 4.00
N PRO A 122 -18.40 -29.64 2.77
CA PRO A 122 -17.21 -29.93 1.97
C PRO A 122 -15.96 -29.54 2.77
N GLU A 123 -15.01 -30.48 2.90
CA GLU A 123 -13.72 -30.16 3.51
C GLU A 123 -13.10 -28.98 2.76
N PRO A 124 -12.60 -27.94 3.46
CA PRO A 124 -11.96 -26.83 2.77
C PRO A 124 -10.79 -27.39 1.97
N GLU A 125 -10.87 -27.27 0.65
CA GLU A 125 -9.82 -27.68 -0.26
C GLU A 125 -8.48 -27.15 0.26
N THR A 126 -7.50 -28.02 0.45
CA THR A 126 -6.13 -27.60 0.74
C THR A 126 -5.59 -26.89 -0.50
N VAL A 127 -5.85 -25.59 -0.62
CA VAL A 127 -5.25 -24.76 -1.65
C VAL A 127 -3.74 -24.81 -1.40
N GLU A 128 -3.01 -25.50 -2.29
CA GLU A 128 -1.54 -25.50 -2.25
C GLU A 128 -1.07 -24.04 -2.22
N SER A 129 -0.54 -23.62 -1.07
CA SER A 129 -0.10 -22.25 -0.92
C SER A 129 1.10 -22.02 -1.84
N LYS A 130 0.97 -21.04 -2.73
CA LYS A 130 2.07 -20.62 -3.61
C LYS A 130 3.29 -20.24 -2.78
N THR A 131 4.47 -20.51 -3.33
CA THR A 131 5.70 -19.94 -2.81
C THR A 131 5.68 -18.43 -3.05
N ILE A 132 6.34 -17.68 -2.17
CA ILE A 132 6.45 -16.24 -2.34
C ILE A 132 7.21 -15.91 -3.66
N ASP A 133 8.06 -16.81 -4.19
CA ASP A 133 8.94 -16.52 -5.34
C ASP A 133 8.13 -16.62 -6.62
N THR A 134 7.34 -17.69 -6.71
CA THR A 134 6.33 -17.86 -7.74
C THR A 134 5.36 -16.68 -7.73
N ALA A 135 4.85 -16.27 -6.56
CA ALA A 135 3.94 -15.13 -6.44
C ALA A 135 4.58 -13.81 -6.94
N ILE A 136 5.85 -13.56 -6.63
CA ILE A 136 6.56 -12.36 -7.13
C ILE A 136 6.74 -12.42 -8.64
N VAL A 137 7.14 -13.56 -9.19
CA VAL A 137 7.36 -13.72 -10.64
C VAL A 137 6.06 -13.49 -11.41
N GLU A 138 4.96 -14.10 -10.97
CA GLU A 138 3.63 -13.93 -11.57
C GLU A 138 3.17 -12.47 -11.48
N TYR A 139 3.22 -11.87 -10.29
CA TYR A 139 2.83 -10.46 -10.11
C TYR A 139 3.65 -9.51 -10.98
N LEU A 140 4.98 -9.73 -11.08
CA LEU A 140 5.84 -8.91 -11.93
C LEU A 140 5.59 -9.12 -13.43
N ARG A 141 5.14 -10.31 -13.84
CA ARG A 141 4.69 -10.56 -15.23
C ARG A 141 3.49 -9.70 -15.56
N ASP A 142 2.48 -9.67 -14.69
CA ASP A 142 1.26 -8.88 -14.89
C ASP A 142 1.55 -7.38 -14.86
N VAL A 143 2.40 -6.92 -13.94
CA VAL A 143 2.85 -5.53 -13.88
C VAL A 143 3.60 -5.14 -15.15
N LYS A 144 4.44 -6.02 -15.69
CA LYS A 144 5.15 -5.77 -16.96
C LYS A 144 4.18 -5.65 -18.14
N ALA A 145 3.10 -6.43 -18.15
CA ALA A 145 2.10 -6.41 -19.19
C ALA A 145 1.15 -5.19 -19.10
N THR A 146 0.88 -4.70 -17.89
CA THR A 146 -0.20 -3.71 -17.65
C THR A 146 0.27 -2.32 -17.21
N LYS A 147 1.55 -2.14 -16.84
CA LYS A 147 2.08 -0.88 -16.31
C LYS A 147 3.33 -0.43 -17.06
N SER A 148 3.70 0.84 -16.87
CA SER A 148 4.92 1.41 -17.46
C SER A 148 6.19 0.65 -17.06
N ALA A 149 7.21 0.69 -17.92
CA ALA A 149 8.53 0.12 -17.64
C ALA A 149 9.17 0.69 -16.35
N ALA A 150 8.90 1.96 -16.03
CA ALA A 150 9.36 2.58 -14.79
C ALA A 150 8.67 1.98 -13.55
N THR A 151 7.36 1.74 -13.62
CA THR A 151 6.59 1.06 -12.56
C THR A 151 7.11 -0.36 -12.34
N TYR A 152 7.29 -1.13 -13.42
CA TYR A 152 7.85 -2.49 -13.35
C TYR A 152 9.22 -2.51 -12.65
N LYS A 153 10.16 -1.65 -13.08
CA LYS A 153 11.49 -1.56 -12.45
C LYS A 153 11.41 -1.18 -10.98
N ALA A 154 10.50 -0.28 -10.62
CA ALA A 154 10.31 0.11 -9.23
C ALA A 154 9.75 -1.04 -8.39
N TYR A 155 8.70 -1.72 -8.85
CA TYR A 155 8.09 -2.83 -8.12
C TYR A 155 9.04 -4.02 -8.02
N LYS A 156 9.81 -4.31 -9.08
CA LYS A 156 10.85 -5.35 -9.04
C LYS A 156 11.87 -5.09 -7.93
N ARG A 157 12.36 -3.85 -7.80
CA ARG A 157 13.28 -3.46 -6.71
C ARG A 157 12.61 -3.54 -5.35
N ASP A 158 11.37 -3.04 -5.24
CA ASP A 158 10.64 -2.98 -3.98
C ASP A 158 10.31 -4.42 -3.47
N LEU A 159 10.01 -5.37 -4.37
CA LEU A 159 9.81 -6.80 -4.05
C LEU A 159 11.12 -7.56 -3.79
N ALA A 160 12.21 -7.22 -4.50
CA ALA A 160 13.54 -7.76 -4.18
C ALA A 160 13.96 -7.38 -2.75
N TRP A 161 13.75 -6.11 -2.36
CA TRP A 161 14.01 -5.67 -0.99
C TRP A 161 13.15 -6.41 0.03
N PHE A 162 11.86 -6.64 -0.24
CA PHE A 162 11.01 -7.46 0.62
C PHE A 162 11.61 -8.86 0.80
N ARG A 163 12.12 -9.47 -0.27
CA ARG A 163 12.73 -10.80 -0.21
C ARG A 163 14.05 -10.87 0.54
N GLU A 164 14.88 -9.84 0.43
CA GLU A 164 16.11 -9.72 1.22
C GLU A 164 15.81 -9.72 2.73
N HIS A 165 14.62 -9.24 3.13
CA HIS A 165 14.23 -9.12 4.53
C HIS A 165 13.38 -10.30 5.04
N ARG A 166 12.75 -11.09 4.16
CA ARG A 166 11.82 -12.16 4.56
C ARG A 166 12.19 -13.50 3.97
N GLY A 167 12.57 -14.41 4.87
CA GLY A 167 12.93 -15.80 4.55
C GLY A 167 11.79 -16.80 4.57
N LYS A 168 10.53 -16.39 4.82
CA LYS A 168 9.38 -17.31 4.73
C LYS A 168 9.24 -17.81 3.29
N HIS A 169 8.97 -19.10 3.12
CA HIS A 169 8.85 -19.71 1.79
C HIS A 169 7.44 -19.60 1.19
N LEU A 170 6.41 -19.80 2.02
CA LEU A 170 5.01 -19.87 1.59
C LEU A 170 4.26 -18.57 1.85
N VAL A 171 3.42 -18.18 0.90
CA VAL A 171 2.56 -16.98 0.98
C VAL A 171 1.60 -17.06 2.16
N SER A 172 1.03 -18.24 2.43
CA SER A 172 0.08 -18.47 3.54
C SER A 172 0.68 -18.27 4.94
N ARG A 173 2.01 -18.33 5.06
CA ARG A 173 2.70 -18.12 6.33
C ARG A 173 2.94 -16.66 6.64
N LEU A 174 2.64 -15.74 5.72
CA LEU A 174 2.79 -14.31 5.96
C LEU A 174 1.70 -13.79 6.89
N ASP A 175 2.09 -13.02 7.89
CA ASP A 175 1.21 -12.47 8.91
C ASP A 175 1.54 -10.99 9.21
N ARG A 176 0.84 -10.41 10.19
CA ARG A 176 1.05 -9.01 10.61
C ARG A 176 2.48 -8.75 11.08
N SER A 177 3.12 -9.70 11.75
CA SER A 177 4.48 -9.54 12.27
C SER A 177 5.50 -9.37 11.14
N ASP A 178 5.30 -10.03 10.00
CA ASP A 178 6.17 -9.84 8.83
C ASP A 178 6.12 -8.41 8.31
N VAL A 179 4.93 -7.78 8.32
CA VAL A 179 4.79 -6.38 7.94
C VAL A 179 5.46 -5.45 8.96
N MET A 180 5.27 -5.71 10.26
CA MET A 180 5.88 -4.91 11.33
C MET A 180 7.40 -4.91 11.23
N SER A 181 7.99 -6.07 11.00
CA SER A 181 9.43 -6.18 10.83
C SER A 181 9.92 -5.46 9.57
N LEU A 182 9.06 -5.15 8.57
CA LEU A 182 9.49 -4.48 7.33
C LEU A 182 9.55 -2.99 7.61
N PHE A 183 8.60 -2.48 8.40
CA PHE A 183 8.68 -1.14 8.94
C PHE A 183 9.92 -0.94 9.82
N ALA A 184 10.27 -1.93 10.65
CA ALA A 184 11.49 -1.89 11.46
C ALA A 184 12.75 -1.86 10.59
N ALA A 185 12.91 -2.84 9.67
CA ALA A 185 14.07 -2.90 8.78
C ALA A 185 14.26 -1.64 7.94
N GLY A 186 13.17 -1.09 7.38
CA GLY A 186 13.25 0.15 6.61
C GLY A 186 13.71 1.35 7.44
N ARG A 187 13.38 1.41 8.74
CA ARG A 187 13.86 2.45 9.65
C ARG A 187 15.31 2.26 10.04
N GLU A 188 15.73 1.03 10.29
CA GLU A 188 17.13 0.67 10.56
C GLU A 188 18.04 1.01 9.37
N GLU A 189 17.54 0.84 8.14
CA GLU A 189 18.20 1.28 6.92
C GLU A 189 18.19 2.81 6.69
N GLY A 190 17.49 3.58 7.54
CA GLY A 190 17.36 5.04 7.40
C GLY A 190 16.51 5.49 6.20
N LEU A 191 15.57 4.66 5.73
CA LEU A 191 14.69 5.02 4.63
C LEU A 191 13.61 6.03 5.05
N ASP A 192 13.23 6.91 4.11
CA ASP A 192 12.07 7.79 4.28
C ASP A 192 10.78 6.97 4.45
N GLN A 193 9.93 7.35 5.42
CA GLN A 193 8.73 6.58 5.79
C GLN A 193 7.75 6.39 4.62
N LYS A 194 7.63 7.34 3.67
CA LYS A 194 6.80 7.16 2.47
C LYS A 194 7.36 6.06 1.56
N THR A 195 8.68 5.94 1.51
CA THR A 195 9.36 4.87 0.75
C THR A 195 9.08 3.51 1.39
N ILE A 196 9.19 3.40 2.72
CA ILE A 196 8.89 2.16 3.44
C ILE A 196 7.41 1.77 3.23
N ASN A 197 6.48 2.70 3.44
CA ASN A 197 5.06 2.48 3.25
C ASN A 197 4.76 2.00 1.83
N LYS A 198 5.37 2.61 0.80
CA LYS A 198 5.24 2.17 -0.58
C LYS A 198 5.72 0.73 -0.79
N ARG A 199 6.91 0.37 -0.29
CA ARG A 199 7.45 -0.99 -0.43
C ARG A 199 6.51 -2.02 0.20
N VAL A 200 5.98 -1.72 1.39
CA VAL A 200 4.99 -2.55 2.09
C VAL A 200 3.70 -2.66 1.29
N VAL A 201 3.18 -1.58 0.73
CA VAL A 201 1.98 -1.62 -0.14
C VAL A 201 2.20 -2.54 -1.34
N VAL A 202 3.33 -2.42 -2.04
CA VAL A 202 3.64 -3.28 -3.20
C VAL A 202 3.71 -4.75 -2.80
N MET A 203 4.37 -5.06 -1.67
CA MET A 203 4.40 -6.41 -1.12
C MET A 203 3.00 -6.92 -0.80
N LEU A 204 2.19 -6.16 -0.07
CA LEU A 204 0.83 -6.56 0.29
C LEU A 204 -0.05 -6.81 -0.93
N THR A 205 0.06 -5.96 -1.96
CA THR A 205 -0.68 -6.15 -3.21
C THR A 205 -0.29 -7.46 -3.88
N ALA A 206 1.01 -7.74 -4.01
CA ALA A 206 1.49 -8.97 -4.62
C ALA A 206 1.08 -10.22 -3.81
N MET A 207 1.27 -10.19 -2.49
CA MET A 207 1.05 -11.35 -1.63
C MET A 207 -0.44 -11.66 -1.42
N ARG A 208 -1.28 -10.62 -1.25
CA ARG A 208 -2.74 -10.82 -1.16
C ARG A 208 -3.32 -11.34 -2.48
N GLY A 209 -2.80 -10.87 -3.63
CA GLY A 209 -3.16 -11.42 -4.93
C GLY A 209 -2.80 -12.90 -5.10
N ALA A 210 -1.84 -13.40 -4.32
CA ALA A 210 -1.44 -14.80 -4.28
C ALA A 210 -2.03 -15.60 -3.10
N GLY A 211 -3.02 -15.03 -2.38
CA GLY A 211 -3.76 -15.72 -1.31
C GLY A 211 -3.27 -15.46 0.12
N ALA A 212 -2.42 -14.45 0.36
CA ALA A 212 -2.02 -14.11 1.74
C ALA A 212 -3.14 -13.42 2.53
N GLU A 213 -3.46 -13.92 3.73
CA GLU A 213 -4.44 -13.32 4.64
C GLU A 213 -3.80 -12.38 5.68
N ILE A 214 -3.06 -11.37 5.23
CA ILE A 214 -2.37 -10.44 6.12
C ILE A 214 -3.34 -9.36 6.63
N LYS A 215 -3.81 -9.51 7.87
CA LYS A 215 -4.71 -8.56 8.56
C LYS A 215 -3.91 -7.47 9.29
N LEU A 216 -4.01 -6.23 8.82
CA LEU A 216 -3.41 -5.03 9.45
C LEU A 216 -4.46 -4.16 10.13
N ARG A 217 -4.09 -3.54 11.23
CA ARG A 217 -4.90 -2.55 11.97
C ARG A 217 -4.64 -1.15 11.41
N LYS A 218 -5.57 -0.21 11.60
CA LYS A 218 -5.37 1.19 11.15
C LYS A 218 -4.11 1.84 11.76
N GLY A 219 -3.80 1.53 13.03
CA GLY A 219 -2.61 2.04 13.73
C GLY A 219 -1.29 1.39 13.31
N ASP A 220 -1.32 0.35 12.48
CA ASP A 220 -0.11 -0.36 12.02
C ASP A 220 0.69 0.44 10.99
N TRP A 221 0.04 1.37 10.30
CA TRP A 221 0.66 2.19 9.28
C TRP A 221 1.31 3.41 9.91
N PRO A 222 2.64 3.54 9.85
CA PRO A 222 3.31 4.73 10.34
C PRO A 222 2.85 5.96 9.56
N LYS A 223 2.50 7.02 10.29
CA LYS A 223 2.09 8.29 9.70
C LYS A 223 3.26 8.93 8.96
N THR A 224 2.97 9.53 7.82
CA THR A 224 3.95 10.33 7.10
C THR A 224 3.55 11.79 7.20
N THR A 225 4.49 12.66 7.52
CA THR A 225 4.28 14.11 7.37
C THR A 225 4.34 14.47 5.89
N ASP A 226 3.44 15.35 5.46
CA ASP A 226 3.52 15.92 4.13
C ASP A 226 4.54 17.05 4.15
N LYS A 227 5.46 17.02 3.18
CA LYS A 227 6.41 18.11 2.98
C LYS A 227 5.63 19.30 2.42
N GLN A 228 5.87 20.48 2.97
CA GLN A 228 5.33 21.71 2.42
C GLN A 228 5.77 21.86 0.96
N ILE A 229 4.89 22.42 0.14
CA ILE A 229 5.21 22.68 -1.26
C ILE A 229 6.13 23.88 -1.28
N GLU A 230 7.34 23.66 -1.75
CA GLU A 230 8.28 24.73 -1.97
C GLU A 230 8.31 25.11 -3.46
N VAL A 231 8.46 26.40 -3.74
CA VAL A 231 8.47 27.00 -5.10
C VAL A 231 9.76 27.79 -5.31
N TYR A 232 10.03 28.20 -6.55
CA TYR A 232 11.13 29.15 -6.83
C TYR A 232 10.66 30.58 -6.59
N THR A 233 11.52 31.37 -5.96
CA THR A 233 11.30 32.81 -5.76
C THR A 233 11.58 33.59 -7.05
N PRO A 234 11.05 34.82 -7.19
CA PRO A 234 11.36 35.68 -8.34
C PRO A 234 12.86 35.93 -8.53
N ASP A 235 13.63 36.13 -7.45
CA ASP A 235 15.09 36.34 -7.55
C ASP A 235 15.83 35.08 -8.02
N GLU A 236 15.45 33.92 -7.49
CA GLU A 236 16.01 32.64 -7.95
C GLU A 236 15.75 32.42 -9.45
N LEU A 237 14.52 32.67 -9.91
CA LEU A 237 14.19 32.57 -11.33
C LEU A 237 15.00 33.55 -12.17
N ARG A 238 15.10 34.81 -11.74
CA ARG A 238 15.88 35.85 -12.41
C ARG A 238 17.34 35.44 -12.59
N ARG A 239 18.00 35.02 -11.50
CA ARG A 239 19.40 34.57 -11.50
C ARG A 239 19.58 33.28 -12.31
N PHE A 240 18.66 32.33 -12.19
CA PHE A 240 18.70 31.08 -12.96
C PHE A 240 18.63 31.36 -14.46
N PHE A 241 17.67 32.17 -14.91
CA PHE A 241 17.50 32.49 -16.31
C PHE A 241 18.64 33.36 -16.88
N ALA A 242 19.30 34.17 -16.04
CA ALA A 242 20.50 34.91 -16.42
C ALA A 242 21.69 33.98 -16.72
N ALA A 243 21.77 32.82 -16.05
CA ALA A 243 22.81 31.80 -16.29
C ALA A 243 22.47 30.78 -17.40
N CYS A 244 21.29 30.89 -18.01
CA CYS A 244 20.88 30.01 -19.10
C CYS A 244 21.55 30.37 -20.43
N THR A 245 21.92 29.35 -21.22
CA THR A 245 22.13 29.53 -22.66
C THR A 245 20.80 29.82 -23.35
N ALA A 246 20.82 30.37 -24.57
CA ALA A 246 19.60 30.66 -25.32
C ALA A 246 18.68 29.43 -25.45
N ASP A 247 19.24 28.26 -25.81
CA ASP A 247 18.51 27.00 -25.91
C ASP A 247 17.85 26.57 -24.59
N LYS A 248 18.61 26.56 -23.49
CA LYS A 248 18.13 26.12 -22.19
C LYS A 248 17.17 27.13 -21.57
N ARG A 249 17.31 28.42 -21.88
CA ARG A 249 16.37 29.46 -21.46
C ARG A 249 14.96 29.15 -21.97
N VAL A 250 14.82 28.81 -23.26
CA VAL A 250 13.51 28.46 -23.84
C VAL A 250 12.95 27.20 -23.19
N LEU A 251 13.79 26.17 -22.97
CA LEU A 251 13.36 24.94 -22.30
C LEU A 251 12.76 25.20 -20.92
N PHE A 252 13.47 25.96 -20.07
CA PHE A 252 13.01 26.24 -18.71
C PHE A 252 11.89 27.27 -18.65
N GLN A 253 11.79 28.18 -19.62
CA GLN A 253 10.61 29.03 -19.80
C GLN A 253 9.38 28.18 -20.13
N THR A 254 9.50 27.17 -21.00
CA THR A 254 8.39 26.26 -21.27
C THR A 254 8.00 25.47 -20.02
N PHE A 255 8.95 24.97 -19.23
CA PHE A 255 8.64 24.36 -17.93
C PHE A 255 7.84 25.30 -17.02
N LEU A 256 8.33 26.53 -16.86
CA LEU A 256 7.74 27.52 -15.95
C LEU A 256 6.36 28.00 -16.41
N LEU A 257 6.14 28.14 -17.72
CA LEU A 257 4.93 28.75 -18.27
C LEU A 257 3.84 27.75 -18.66
N THR A 258 4.12 26.45 -18.60
CA THR A 258 3.12 25.40 -18.89
C THR A 258 2.79 24.53 -17.68
N GLY A 259 3.70 24.47 -16.69
CA GLY A 259 3.58 23.53 -15.57
C GLY A 259 3.64 22.06 -15.99
N PHE A 260 4.12 21.75 -17.20
CA PHE A 260 4.21 20.37 -17.69
C PHE A 260 5.22 19.55 -16.89
N ARG A 261 4.95 18.24 -16.81
CA ARG A 261 5.87 17.24 -16.27
C ARG A 261 7.02 17.06 -17.25
N SER A 262 8.16 16.60 -16.76
CA SER A 262 9.36 16.54 -17.59
C SER A 262 9.27 15.59 -18.76
N GLU A 263 8.55 14.47 -18.64
CA GLU A 263 8.31 13.59 -19.80
C GLU A 263 7.43 14.29 -20.83
N GLU A 264 6.42 15.08 -20.41
CA GLU A 264 5.55 15.84 -21.32
C GLU A 264 6.34 16.91 -22.09
N ILE A 265 7.30 17.58 -21.43
CA ILE A 265 8.22 18.52 -22.11
C ILE A 265 9.21 17.78 -23.03
N ALA A 266 9.75 16.64 -22.58
CA ALA A 266 10.75 15.90 -23.32
C ALA A 266 10.18 15.23 -24.58
N THR A 267 8.87 14.95 -24.62
CA THR A 267 8.16 14.39 -25.79
C THR A 267 7.32 15.43 -26.54
N LEU A 268 7.44 16.72 -26.21
CA LEU A 268 6.66 17.78 -26.85
C LEU A 268 7.04 17.90 -28.34
N THR A 269 6.05 17.87 -29.24
CA THR A 269 6.28 18.02 -30.69
C THR A 269 5.76 19.35 -31.21
N TRP A 270 6.24 19.78 -32.38
CA TRP A 270 5.80 21.04 -33.00
C TRP A 270 4.30 21.07 -33.32
N SER A 271 3.67 19.92 -33.54
CA SER A 271 2.23 19.77 -33.76
C SER A 271 1.39 19.99 -32.50
N ASP A 272 1.99 19.93 -31.31
CA ASP A 272 1.29 20.21 -30.05
C ASP A 272 1.14 21.72 -29.78
N ILE A 273 1.80 22.57 -30.58
CA ILE A 273 1.79 24.03 -30.40
C ILE A 273 0.84 24.65 -31.43
N ASN A 274 -0.27 25.21 -30.94
CA ASN A 274 -1.19 26.00 -31.74
C ASN A 274 -0.84 27.49 -31.62
N TYR A 275 -0.18 28.02 -32.66
CA TYR A 275 0.25 29.42 -32.71
C TYR A 275 -0.92 30.40 -32.88
N THR A 276 -2.09 29.95 -33.35
CA THR A 276 -3.27 30.78 -33.56
C THR A 276 -4.04 30.98 -32.27
N THR A 277 -4.30 29.89 -31.54
CA THR A 277 -5.06 29.93 -30.27
C THR A 277 -4.18 30.19 -29.06
N GLY A 278 -2.87 30.19 -29.23
CA GLY A 278 -1.89 30.39 -28.17
C GLY A 278 -1.80 29.26 -27.15
N LYS A 279 -2.08 28.03 -27.59
CA LYS A 279 -2.16 26.84 -26.73
C LYS A 279 -1.02 25.86 -27.00
N ILE A 280 -0.49 25.28 -25.93
CA ILE A 280 0.39 24.11 -25.99
C ILE A 280 -0.33 22.93 -25.36
N SER A 281 -0.37 21.80 -26.08
CA SER A 281 -1.10 20.60 -25.66
C SER A 281 -0.18 19.46 -25.25
N VAL A 282 -0.68 18.57 -24.38
CA VAL A 282 -0.06 17.27 -24.10
C VAL A 282 -0.87 16.20 -24.80
N SER A 283 -0.22 15.40 -25.64
CA SER A 283 -0.81 14.24 -26.32
C SER A 283 0.06 13.00 -26.15
N ALA A 284 -0.54 11.82 -26.26
CA ALA A 284 0.22 10.56 -26.22
C ALA A 284 1.16 10.46 -27.43
N LYS A 285 2.37 9.95 -27.21
CA LYS A 285 3.39 9.74 -28.24
C LYS A 285 3.89 8.30 -28.19
N LEU A 286 3.19 7.42 -28.87
CA LEU A 286 3.48 5.98 -28.85
C LEU A 286 4.88 5.67 -29.40
N GLN A 287 5.39 6.47 -30.35
CA GLN A 287 6.75 6.32 -30.88
C GLN A 287 7.87 6.54 -29.84
N TRP A 288 7.55 7.16 -28.70
CA TRP A 288 8.47 7.32 -27.56
C TRP A 288 7.92 6.64 -26.30
N GLU A 289 7.01 5.68 -26.46
CA GLU A 289 6.34 4.93 -25.38
C GLU A 289 5.71 5.85 -24.32
N PHE A 290 5.32 7.07 -24.71
CA PHE A 290 4.80 8.07 -23.80
C PHE A 290 3.28 8.12 -23.82
N THR A 291 2.67 7.95 -22.66
CA THR A 291 1.25 8.18 -22.41
C THR A 291 1.06 9.04 -21.16
N PRO A 292 0.22 10.09 -21.20
CA PRO A 292 -0.11 10.85 -20.00
C PRO A 292 -0.72 9.93 -18.94
N LYS A 293 -0.38 10.13 -17.66
CA LYS A 293 -0.80 9.28 -16.52
C LYS A 293 -2.33 9.10 -16.35
N SER A 294 -3.16 9.88 -17.05
CA SER A 294 -4.62 9.79 -17.04
C SER A 294 -5.26 9.72 -18.44
N TYR A 295 -4.48 9.59 -19.52
CA TYR A 295 -4.97 9.67 -20.92
C TYR A 295 -5.71 10.97 -21.29
N GLU A 296 -5.75 11.97 -20.41
CA GLU A 296 -6.40 13.26 -20.68
C GLU A 296 -5.47 14.15 -21.52
N ILE A 297 -5.91 14.43 -22.75
CA ILE A 297 -5.37 15.54 -23.53
C ILE A 297 -5.73 16.82 -22.80
N ARG A 298 -4.72 17.63 -22.50
CA ARG A 298 -4.91 18.93 -21.88
C ARG A 298 -4.07 19.98 -22.60
N SER A 299 -4.56 21.20 -22.56
CA SER A 299 -3.89 22.34 -23.18
C SER A 299 -3.72 23.46 -22.16
N VAL A 300 -2.69 24.26 -22.38
CA VAL A 300 -2.35 25.41 -21.55
C VAL A 300 -2.16 26.61 -22.46
N GLU A 301 -2.84 27.68 -22.12
CA GLU A 301 -2.66 28.98 -22.76
C GLU A 301 -1.34 29.59 -22.27
N VAL A 302 -0.52 30.05 -23.20
CA VAL A 302 0.82 30.58 -22.91
C VAL A 302 1.00 31.98 -23.48
N PRO A 303 1.87 32.81 -22.88
CA PRO A 303 2.15 34.14 -23.40
C PRO A 303 2.63 34.13 -24.86
N SER A 304 2.20 35.13 -25.63
CA SER A 304 2.60 35.32 -27.04
C SER A 304 4.12 35.38 -27.22
N ALA A 305 4.85 35.94 -26.25
CA ALA A 305 6.31 35.99 -26.23
C ALA A 305 6.96 34.59 -26.22
N LEU A 306 6.38 33.61 -25.51
CA LEU A 306 6.87 32.23 -25.53
C LEU A 306 6.64 31.62 -26.91
N LEU A 307 5.45 31.82 -27.50
CA LEU A 307 5.13 31.31 -28.83
C LEU A 307 6.04 31.88 -29.91
N ALA A 308 6.35 33.18 -29.85
CA ALA A 308 7.28 33.83 -30.77
C ALA A 308 8.67 33.17 -30.67
N THR A 309 9.13 32.91 -29.44
CA THR A 309 10.42 32.25 -29.18
C THR A 309 10.44 30.81 -29.71
N LEU A 310 9.37 30.05 -29.47
CA LEU A 310 9.22 28.68 -30.00
C LEU A 310 9.12 28.65 -31.53
N LYS A 311 8.44 29.63 -32.14
CA LYS A 311 8.35 29.78 -33.60
C LYS A 311 9.72 30.07 -34.22
N ALA A 312 10.52 30.94 -33.60
CA ALA A 312 11.89 31.21 -34.02
C ALA A 312 12.78 29.96 -33.91
N ARG A 313 12.62 29.17 -32.84
CA ARG A 313 13.29 27.89 -32.66
C ARG A 313 12.89 26.86 -33.73
N LYS A 314 11.59 26.73 -34.04
CA LYS A 314 11.06 25.79 -35.03
C LYS A 314 11.74 25.95 -36.40
N ARG A 315 11.97 27.19 -36.84
CA ARG A 315 12.63 27.50 -38.12
C ARG A 315 14.06 26.94 -38.23
N LYS A 316 14.75 26.75 -37.10
CA LYS A 316 16.12 26.22 -37.03
C LYS A 316 16.16 24.72 -36.70
N SER A 317 15.01 24.10 -36.47
CA SER A 317 14.92 22.70 -36.03
C SER A 317 14.66 21.78 -37.21
N THR A 318 15.42 20.69 -37.28
CA THR A 318 15.14 19.54 -38.16
C THR A 318 14.46 18.39 -37.41
N SER A 319 14.28 18.52 -36.10
CA SER A 319 13.67 17.49 -35.26
C SER A 319 12.15 17.66 -35.17
N LEU A 320 11.43 16.54 -35.03
CA LEU A 320 10.00 16.53 -34.69
C LEU A 320 9.75 17.04 -33.27
N LEU A 321 10.71 16.81 -32.36
CA LEU A 321 10.66 17.26 -30.98
C LEU A 321 10.99 18.75 -30.88
N VAL A 322 10.33 19.44 -29.95
CA VAL A 322 10.65 20.84 -29.61
C VAL A 322 12.00 20.92 -28.90
N PHE A 323 12.29 19.94 -28.04
CA PHE A 323 13.52 19.85 -27.25
C PHE A 323 14.16 18.46 -27.39
N PRO A 324 14.80 18.17 -28.54
CA PRO A 324 15.50 16.91 -28.71
C PRO A 324 16.74 16.83 -27.80
N ALA A 325 17.14 15.61 -27.45
CA ALA A 325 18.37 15.35 -26.73
C ALA A 325 19.57 15.89 -27.50
N PRO A 326 20.55 16.54 -26.84
CA PRO A 326 21.78 16.96 -27.50
C PRO A 326 22.54 15.73 -28.03
N LYS A 327 23.23 15.88 -29.16
CA LYS A 327 24.13 14.84 -29.67
C LYS A 327 25.23 14.56 -28.65
N HIS A 328 25.49 13.29 -28.35
CA HIS A 328 26.57 12.93 -27.44
C HIS A 328 27.94 13.16 -28.12
N PRO A 329 28.91 13.76 -27.43
CA PRO A 329 30.21 14.08 -28.02
C PRO A 329 30.98 12.84 -28.52
N THR A 330 30.81 11.69 -27.85
CA THR A 330 31.54 10.45 -28.17
C THR A 330 30.66 9.27 -28.58
N ARG A 331 29.34 9.48 -28.73
CA ARG A 331 28.39 8.41 -29.09
C ARG A 331 27.46 8.91 -30.19
N PRO A 332 27.81 8.74 -31.47
CA PRO A 332 27.05 9.32 -32.58
C PRO A 332 25.58 8.86 -32.61
N ASP A 333 25.29 7.65 -32.13
CA ASP A 333 23.93 7.09 -32.07
C ASP A 333 23.13 7.53 -30.82
N TYR A 334 23.74 8.29 -29.90
CA TYR A 334 23.09 8.76 -28.69
C TYR A 334 22.72 10.24 -28.79
N GLY A 335 21.42 10.53 -28.68
CA GLY A 335 20.88 11.89 -28.75
C GLY A 335 20.51 12.32 -30.17
N GLY A 336 20.50 13.64 -30.42
CA GLY A 336 20.18 14.23 -31.72
C GLY A 336 18.68 14.40 -31.97
N ASN A 337 17.93 13.31 -32.07
CA ASN A 337 16.48 13.30 -32.34
C ASN A 337 15.65 12.53 -31.30
N GLY A 338 16.31 11.99 -30.28
CA GLY A 338 15.65 11.29 -29.17
C GLY A 338 15.16 12.21 -28.07
N VAL A 339 14.36 11.66 -27.16
CA VAL A 339 13.87 12.33 -25.95
C VAL A 339 15.03 12.63 -24.99
N ASP A 340 15.11 13.86 -24.49
CA ASP A 340 16.16 14.26 -23.55
C ASP A 340 15.89 13.75 -22.12
N ALA A 341 16.78 12.88 -21.63
CA ALA A 341 16.72 12.34 -20.28
C ALA A 341 17.48 13.18 -19.23
N HIS A 342 18.24 14.20 -19.66
CA HIS A 342 19.21 14.94 -18.84
C HIS A 342 18.74 16.35 -18.43
N MET A 343 17.44 16.64 -18.58
CA MET A 343 16.90 17.97 -18.25
C MET A 343 17.04 18.34 -16.76
N LEU A 344 17.07 17.35 -15.84
CA LEU A 344 17.30 17.62 -14.41
C LEU A 344 18.75 18.01 -14.15
N GLU A 345 19.68 17.29 -14.77
CA GLU A 345 21.12 17.53 -14.70
C GLU A 345 21.42 18.94 -15.22
N ALA A 346 20.88 19.29 -16.40
CA ALA A 346 21.00 20.64 -16.95
C ALA A 346 20.42 21.73 -16.01
N CYS A 347 19.28 21.45 -15.35
CA CYS A 347 18.70 22.37 -14.36
C CYS A 347 19.67 22.60 -13.19
N LYS A 348 20.22 21.54 -12.62
CA LYS A 348 21.14 21.64 -11.48
C LYS A 348 22.47 22.28 -11.86
N GLU A 349 22.97 22.05 -13.07
CA GLU A 349 24.19 22.69 -13.58
C GLU A 349 24.02 24.20 -13.76
N ILE A 350 22.90 24.64 -14.33
CA ILE A 350 22.59 26.07 -14.48
C ILE A 350 22.49 26.73 -13.10
N ALA A 351 21.76 26.11 -12.18
CA ALA A 351 21.62 26.61 -10.82
C ALA A 351 22.96 26.72 -10.08
N PHE A 352 23.83 25.72 -10.23
CA PHE A 352 25.16 25.73 -9.64
C PHE A 352 26.01 26.87 -10.20
N ARG A 353 26.06 27.03 -11.53
CA ARG A 353 26.78 28.15 -12.18
C ARG A 353 26.23 29.53 -11.77
N ALA A 354 24.94 29.61 -11.45
CA ALA A 354 24.30 30.83 -10.95
C ALA A 354 24.56 31.11 -9.45
N GLY A 355 25.27 30.22 -8.74
CA GLY A 355 25.48 30.32 -7.30
C GLY A 355 24.20 30.17 -6.49
N LEU A 356 23.26 29.33 -6.95
CA LEU A 356 21.93 29.12 -6.35
C LEU A 356 21.79 27.80 -5.57
N ASN A 357 22.89 27.06 -5.40
CA ASN A 357 22.85 25.87 -4.56
C ASN A 357 22.73 26.27 -3.08
N CYS A 358 21.96 25.50 -2.31
CA CYS A 358 21.72 25.82 -0.90
C CYS A 358 22.93 25.60 0.03
N GLY A 359 24.02 24.98 -0.46
CA GLY A 359 25.22 24.65 0.31
C GLY A 359 25.08 23.51 1.32
N LYS A 360 23.86 23.02 1.58
CA LYS A 360 23.53 22.08 2.68
C LYS A 360 23.23 20.65 2.24
N CYS A 361 23.08 20.40 0.94
CA CYS A 361 22.76 19.04 0.47
C CYS A 361 24.02 18.20 0.37
N GLU A 362 24.01 17.04 0.99
CA GLU A 362 25.07 16.05 0.90
C GLU A 362 24.48 14.69 0.54
N GLY A 363 25.33 13.78 0.06
CA GLY A 363 24.92 12.41 -0.20
C GLY A 363 25.95 11.66 -1.03
N THR A 364 25.50 10.61 -1.72
CA THR A 364 26.35 9.85 -2.63
C THR A 364 25.72 9.76 -4.02
N TYR A 365 26.56 9.62 -5.04
CA TYR A 365 26.14 9.32 -6.40
C TYR A 365 26.99 8.21 -7.00
N THR A 366 26.40 7.45 -7.92
CA THR A 366 27.09 6.30 -8.53
C THR A 366 27.71 6.71 -9.86
N VAL A 367 29.01 6.50 -10.00
CA VAL A 367 29.75 6.62 -11.26
C VAL A 367 29.99 5.22 -11.83
N LYS A 368 29.79 5.08 -13.15
CA LYS A 368 30.20 3.87 -13.86
C LYS A 368 31.66 4.05 -14.31
N ARG A 369 32.56 3.25 -13.75
CA ARG A 369 33.97 3.19 -14.20
C ARG A 369 34.15 2.21 -15.35
N SER A 370 33.34 1.16 -15.38
CA SER A 370 33.25 0.20 -16.48
C SER A 370 31.84 -0.41 -16.55
N ALA A 371 31.61 -1.34 -17.50
CA ALA A 371 30.35 -2.07 -17.59
C ALA A 371 30.00 -2.84 -16.31
N ARG A 372 31.02 -3.35 -15.60
CA ARG A 372 30.84 -4.16 -14.37
C ARG A 372 31.17 -3.38 -13.09
N LYS A 373 32.00 -2.33 -13.16
CA LYS A 373 32.44 -1.56 -11.99
C LYS A 373 31.63 -0.28 -11.82
N LYS A 374 30.90 -0.21 -10.71
CA LYS A 374 30.20 0.98 -10.23
C LYS A 374 30.85 1.42 -8.91
N GLU A 375 31.02 2.72 -8.76
CA GLU A 375 31.61 3.32 -7.57
C GLU A 375 30.64 4.36 -7.01
N LYS A 376 30.43 4.37 -5.70
CA LYS A 376 29.65 5.41 -5.01
C LYS A 376 30.60 6.47 -4.50
N LEU A 377 30.41 7.71 -4.93
CA LEU A 377 31.20 8.85 -4.51
C LEU A 377 30.36 9.80 -3.65
N PRO A 378 30.90 10.38 -2.57
CA PRO A 378 30.22 11.41 -1.81
C PRO A 378 30.11 12.71 -2.63
N TYR A 379 29.15 13.56 -2.28
CA TYR A 379 29.03 14.89 -2.83
C TYR A 379 28.51 15.88 -1.78
N SER A 380 28.88 17.16 -1.96
CA SER A 380 28.19 18.31 -1.38
C SER A 380 27.67 19.19 -2.52
N CYS A 381 26.49 19.79 -2.36
CA CYS A 381 25.97 20.73 -3.34
C CYS A 381 26.68 22.09 -3.31
N GLY A 382 27.48 22.38 -2.28
CA GLY A 382 28.36 23.55 -2.28
C GLY A 382 29.43 23.48 -3.38
N THR A 383 29.86 22.28 -3.75
CA THR A 383 30.95 22.05 -4.72
C THR A 383 30.51 21.29 -5.98
N SER A 384 29.24 20.90 -6.08
CA SER A 384 28.74 20.12 -7.21
C SER A 384 27.28 20.44 -7.56
N PRO A 385 26.85 20.27 -8.82
CA PRO A 385 25.48 20.55 -9.28
C PRO A 385 24.50 19.46 -8.85
N ARG A 386 24.32 19.27 -7.54
CA ARG A 386 23.50 18.18 -6.98
C ARG A 386 22.45 18.62 -5.98
N CYS A 387 22.26 19.93 -5.77
CA CYS A 387 21.27 20.49 -4.85
C CYS A 387 19.85 19.89 -5.05
N HIS A 388 19.15 19.56 -3.96
CA HIS A 388 17.79 19.02 -3.98
C HIS A 388 16.71 20.09 -4.21
N HIS A 389 17.04 21.36 -3.94
CA HIS A 389 16.17 22.51 -4.23
C HIS A 389 15.78 22.52 -5.71
N TRP A 390 16.78 22.36 -6.58
CA TRP A 390 16.62 22.34 -8.03
C TRP A 390 16.16 20.98 -8.52
N ASN A 391 14.85 20.84 -8.71
CA ASN A 391 14.23 19.61 -9.17
C ASN A 391 13.12 19.87 -10.20
N ARG A 392 12.73 18.81 -10.91
CA ARG A 392 11.77 18.85 -12.02
C ARG A 392 10.36 19.29 -11.61
N HIS A 393 9.91 18.92 -10.41
CA HIS A 393 8.52 19.18 -9.98
C HIS A 393 8.35 20.59 -9.40
N ARG A 394 9.42 21.19 -8.86
CA ARG A 394 9.37 22.56 -8.34
C ARG A 394 9.01 23.61 -9.40
N TRP A 395 9.44 23.42 -10.66
CA TRP A 395 9.01 24.25 -11.79
C TRP A 395 7.49 24.28 -11.92
N ARG A 396 6.88 23.10 -11.85
CA ARG A 396 5.43 22.92 -11.90
C ARG A 396 4.73 23.47 -10.66
N HIS A 397 5.32 23.31 -9.47
CA HIS A 397 4.78 23.93 -8.25
C HIS A 397 4.79 25.45 -8.35
N THR A 398 5.86 26.03 -8.89
CA THR A 398 6.00 27.48 -9.11
C THR A 398 4.96 27.98 -10.11
N PHE A 399 4.75 27.27 -11.22
CA PHE A 399 3.65 27.57 -12.14
C PHE A 399 2.29 27.51 -11.43
N ALA A 400 2.03 26.42 -10.71
CA ALA A 400 0.74 26.18 -10.09
C ALA A 400 0.39 27.22 -9.01
N SER A 401 1.35 27.61 -8.17
CA SER A 401 1.14 28.63 -7.14
C SER A 401 0.83 30.00 -7.76
N ASN A 402 1.54 30.38 -8.83
CA ASN A 402 1.37 31.69 -9.48
C ASN A 402 0.11 31.73 -10.37
N MET A 403 -0.31 30.61 -10.95
CA MET A 403 -1.50 30.55 -11.80
C MET A 403 -2.79 30.24 -11.03
N LEU A 404 -2.72 29.83 -9.76
CA LEU A 404 -3.91 29.55 -8.96
C LEU A 404 -4.80 30.79 -8.80
N PRO A 405 -4.30 31.99 -8.46
CA PRO A 405 -5.13 33.19 -8.39
C PRO A 405 -5.76 33.58 -9.74
N VAL A 406 -5.07 33.30 -10.85
CA VAL A 406 -5.49 33.69 -12.21
C VAL A 406 -6.55 32.75 -12.78
N LEU A 407 -6.33 31.44 -12.64
CA LEU A 407 -7.19 30.42 -13.25
C LEU A 407 -8.32 29.95 -12.31
N GLY A 408 -8.11 30.08 -11.00
CA GLY A 408 -8.91 29.40 -10.00
C GLY A 408 -8.64 27.90 -9.93
N LEU A 409 -9.10 27.27 -8.85
CA LEU A 409 -8.73 25.90 -8.49
C LEU A 409 -9.12 24.86 -9.56
N LYS A 410 -10.33 24.96 -10.11
CA LYS A 410 -10.85 23.96 -11.07
C LYS A 410 -10.16 24.02 -12.43
N LYS A 411 -9.96 25.21 -12.99
CA LYS A 411 -9.23 25.36 -14.26
C LYS A 411 -7.76 24.96 -14.08
N LEU A 412 -7.14 25.31 -12.95
CA LEU A 412 -5.78 24.86 -12.65
C LEU A 412 -5.69 23.33 -12.56
N GLN A 413 -6.68 22.65 -11.97
CA GLN A 413 -6.75 21.18 -11.96
C GLN A 413 -6.68 20.60 -13.37
N LEU A 414 -7.46 21.15 -14.31
CA LEU A 414 -7.51 20.71 -15.70
C LEU A 414 -6.18 20.97 -16.42
N VAL A 415 -5.61 22.17 -16.27
CA VAL A 415 -4.31 22.56 -16.84
C VAL A 415 -3.18 21.66 -16.33
N LEU A 416 -3.18 21.33 -15.04
CA LEU A 416 -2.22 20.43 -14.45
C LEU A 416 -2.50 18.96 -14.82
N GLY A 417 -3.73 18.59 -15.19
CA GLY A 417 -4.10 17.19 -15.42
C GLY A 417 -3.99 16.39 -14.12
N HIS A 418 -4.62 16.91 -13.06
CA HIS A 418 -4.79 16.22 -11.80
C HIS A 418 -6.14 15.50 -11.80
N LYS A 419 -6.12 14.16 -11.72
CA LYS A 419 -7.35 13.37 -11.61
C LYS A 419 -8.20 13.76 -10.39
N ASP A 420 -7.53 14.00 -9.26
CA ASP A 420 -8.17 14.38 -8.01
C ASP A 420 -7.88 15.86 -7.69
N ILE A 421 -8.94 16.61 -7.37
CA ILE A 421 -8.88 18.02 -6.95
C ILE A 421 -8.03 18.19 -5.69
N SER A 422 -7.97 17.19 -4.81
CA SER A 422 -7.16 17.20 -3.60
C SER A 422 -5.68 17.43 -3.88
N THR A 423 -5.21 17.00 -5.06
CA THR A 423 -3.82 17.22 -5.49
C THR A 423 -3.56 18.70 -5.81
N THR A 424 -4.57 19.41 -6.32
CA THR A 424 -4.49 20.85 -6.61
C THR A 424 -4.74 21.70 -5.37
N GLN A 425 -5.60 21.24 -4.45
CA GLN A 425 -5.86 21.93 -3.18
C GLN A 425 -4.58 22.14 -2.35
N LYS A 426 -3.55 21.33 -2.56
CA LYS A 426 -2.25 21.52 -1.92
C LYS A 426 -1.62 22.88 -2.19
N TYR A 427 -2.01 23.61 -3.23
CA TYR A 427 -1.48 24.97 -3.49
C TYR A 427 -2.24 26.09 -2.76
N LEU A 428 -3.39 25.80 -2.14
CA LEU A 428 -4.23 26.83 -1.51
C LEU A 428 -3.52 27.59 -0.40
N HIS A 429 -2.69 26.89 0.40
CA HIS A 429 -1.92 27.52 1.48
C HIS A 429 -0.86 28.53 1.00
N LEU A 430 -0.59 28.60 -0.31
CA LEU A 430 0.34 29.57 -0.91
C LEU A 430 -0.35 30.85 -1.39
N VAL A 431 -1.69 30.87 -1.43
CA VAL A 431 -2.48 32.06 -1.74
C VAL A 431 -2.71 32.79 -0.42
N GLY A 432 -2.13 33.97 -0.27
CA GLY A 432 -2.26 34.76 0.97
C GLY A 432 -3.71 35.19 1.22
N GLU A 433 -4.12 35.21 2.50
CA GLU A 433 -5.47 35.64 2.92
C GLU A 433 -5.75 37.12 2.56
N ASN A 434 -4.70 37.94 2.46
CA ASN A 434 -4.80 39.37 2.14
C ASN A 434 -5.35 39.65 0.72
N GLU A 435 -5.27 38.70 -0.21
CA GLU A 435 -5.85 38.87 -1.56
C GLU A 435 -7.39 38.83 -1.56
N VAL A 436 -8.02 38.26 -0.53
CA VAL A 436 -9.48 38.04 -0.54
C VAL A 436 -10.22 39.37 -0.43
N ARG A 437 -9.78 40.25 0.47
CA ARG A 437 -10.41 41.55 0.69
C ARG A 437 -10.29 42.46 -0.53
N GLU A 438 -9.09 42.61 -1.07
CA GLU A 438 -8.83 43.41 -2.27
C GLU A 438 -9.66 42.92 -3.46
N LYS A 439 -9.79 41.60 -3.65
CA LYS A 439 -10.66 41.02 -4.70
C LYS A 439 -12.15 41.31 -4.47
N VAL A 440 -12.61 41.36 -3.22
CA VAL A 440 -13.98 41.74 -2.89
C VAL A 440 -14.21 43.22 -3.20
N GLU A 441 -13.30 44.09 -2.77
CA GLU A 441 -13.35 45.55 -3.01
C GLU A 441 -13.31 45.90 -4.51
N HIS A 442 -12.58 45.14 -5.33
CA HIS A 442 -12.57 45.31 -6.79
C HIS A 442 -13.63 44.49 -7.54
N SER A 443 -14.52 43.80 -6.83
CA SER A 443 -15.56 43.01 -7.48
C SER A 443 -16.68 43.90 -8.03
N PHE A 444 -17.35 43.44 -9.10
CA PHE A 444 -18.57 44.07 -9.59
C PHE A 444 -19.63 44.23 -8.48
N LEU A 445 -19.65 43.34 -7.49
CA LEU A 445 -20.58 43.40 -6.37
C LEU A 445 -20.28 44.56 -5.41
N ALA A 446 -19.01 44.95 -5.28
CA ALA A 446 -18.64 46.12 -4.49
C ALA A 446 -19.12 47.44 -5.12
N ALA A 447 -19.52 47.45 -6.39
CA ALA A 447 -20.15 48.62 -6.99
C ALA A 447 -21.58 48.90 -6.48
N PHE A 448 -22.15 48.02 -5.64
CA PHE A 448 -23.51 48.12 -5.09
C PHE A 448 -23.57 48.42 -3.58
N VAL A 449 -22.43 48.71 -2.96
CA VAL A 449 -22.29 49.17 -1.56
C VAL A 449 -21.43 50.43 -1.54
#